data_AF-A0A7S1A7A5-F1
#
_entry.id   AF-A0A7S1A7A5-F1
#
_cell.length_a   1.000
_cell.length_b   1.000
_cell.length_c   1.000
_cell.angle_alpha   90.00
_cell.angle_beta   90.00
_cell.angle_gamma   90.00
#
_symmetry.space_group_name_H-M   'P 1'
#
loop_
_entity.id
_entity.type
_entity.pdbx_description
1 polymer ?
#
loop_
_entity_poly.entity_id
_entity_poly.type
_entity_poly.pdbx_seq_one_letter_code
_entity_poly.pdbx_strand_id
1 'polypeptide(L)'
;MDDPRSAIKLAAEEPTLTPFETELSQALTTAETPHSKDVPVMGMFVPIVSQARTALVFAEDLESCAVYVNDPGRRTALQSWKYRALDALGWHVHPVPESSWRQLVGLEQRAAHVRTLLQTPKQFSE
;
A
#
# COMPACT_ATOMS: atom_id res chain seq x y z
N MET A 1 -13.67 12.97 -19.37
CA MET A 1 -13.28 12.96 -17.95
C MET A 1 -11.88 12.42 -17.94
N ASP A 2 -10.88 13.24 -17.61
CA ASP A 2 -9.49 12.78 -17.56
C ASP A 2 -9.36 11.71 -16.48
N ASP A 3 -8.64 10.63 -16.79
CA ASP A 3 -8.47 9.52 -15.87
C ASP A 3 -7.67 10.01 -14.64
N PRO A 4 -8.24 10.00 -13.42
CA PRO A 4 -7.53 10.46 -12.22
C PRO A 4 -6.26 9.64 -11.95
N ARG A 5 -6.11 8.46 -12.57
CA ARG A 5 -4.93 7.60 -12.50
C ARG A 5 -3.76 8.10 -13.35
N SER A 6 -4.03 8.87 -14.41
CA SER A 6 -3.01 9.40 -15.33
C SER A 6 -2.27 10.64 -14.81
N ALA A 7 -2.77 11.25 -13.72
CA ALA A 7 -2.27 12.52 -13.20
C ALA A 7 -1.20 12.37 -12.10
N ILE A 8 -0.79 11.15 -11.75
CA ILE A 8 0.22 10.93 -10.71
C ILE A 8 1.58 11.40 -11.23
N LYS A 9 1.92 12.66 -10.92
CA LYS A 9 3.26 13.22 -11.10
C LYS A 9 4.12 12.82 -9.92
N LEU A 10 5.28 12.23 -10.22
CA LEU A 10 6.34 11.92 -9.27
C LEU A 10 6.68 13.18 -8.46
N ALA A 11 6.55 13.13 -7.14
CA ALA A 11 7.05 14.19 -6.27
C ALA A 11 8.59 14.24 -6.38
N ALA A 12 9.15 15.45 -6.42
CA ALA A 12 10.59 15.69 -6.57
C ALA A 12 11.38 15.60 -5.25
N GLU A 13 10.68 15.52 -4.11
CA GLU A 13 11.28 15.38 -2.79
C GLU A 13 11.39 13.89 -2.42
N GLU A 14 12.47 13.52 -1.73
CA GLU A 14 12.62 12.15 -1.24
C GLU A 14 11.53 11.86 -0.19
N PRO A 15 10.65 10.89 -0.45
CA PRO A 15 9.55 10.54 0.44
C PRO A 15 10.08 10.08 1.80
N THR A 16 9.53 10.60 2.91
CA THR A 16 9.87 10.11 4.25
C THR A 16 9.10 8.83 4.52
N LEU A 17 9.63 7.72 4.03
CA LEU A 17 9.08 6.40 4.29
C LEU A 17 9.46 5.92 5.70
N THR A 18 8.51 5.29 6.38
CA THR A 18 8.79 4.47 7.57
C THR A 18 9.72 3.30 7.22
N PRO A 19 10.37 2.65 8.22
CA PRO A 19 11.15 1.45 7.96
C PRO A 19 10.35 0.34 7.25
N PHE A 20 9.08 0.14 7.64
CA PHE A 20 8.20 -0.84 7.00
C PHE A 20 7.93 -0.51 5.53
N GLU A 21 7.57 0.75 5.23
CA GLU A 21 7.36 1.21 3.85
C GLU A 21 8.64 1.09 3.01
N THR A 22 9.80 1.38 3.61
CA THR A 22 11.09 1.22 2.94
C THR A 22 11.33 -0.24 2.54
N GLU A 23 11.09 -1.18 3.47
CA GLU A 23 11.19 -2.62 3.18
C GLU A 23 10.20 -3.08 2.11
N LEU A 24 8.97 -2.57 2.14
CA LEU A 24 7.95 -2.90 1.16
C LEU A 24 8.31 -2.38 -0.24
N SER A 25 8.85 -1.16 -0.33
CA SER A 25 9.36 -0.60 -1.58
C SER A 25 10.53 -1.41 -2.14
N GLN A 26 11.45 -1.86 -1.29
CA GLN A 26 12.53 -2.75 -1.71
C GLN A 26 11.97 -4.07 -2.25
N ALA A 27 11.01 -4.67 -1.55
CA ALA A 27 10.38 -5.92 -1.98
C ALA A 27 9.62 -5.77 -3.31
N LEU A 28 8.93 -4.66 -3.53
CA LEU A 28 8.30 -4.32 -4.82
C LEU A 28 9.33 -4.18 -5.94
N THR A 29 10.49 -3.58 -5.64
CA THR A 29 11.61 -3.46 -6.59
C THR A 29 12.16 -4.84 -6.97
N THR A 30 12.44 -5.69 -5.98
CA THR A 30 12.89 -7.08 -6.20
C THR A 30 11.82 -7.94 -6.90
N ALA A 31 10.54 -7.62 -6.68
CA ALA A 31 9.42 -8.24 -7.38
C ALA A 31 9.24 -7.73 -8.82
N GLU A 32 10.12 -6.85 -9.32
CA GLU A 32 10.03 -6.20 -10.63
C GLU A 32 8.67 -5.52 -10.85
N THR A 33 8.13 -4.95 -9.79
CA THR A 33 6.82 -4.29 -9.78
C THR A 33 7.01 -2.77 -9.75
N PRO A 34 6.69 -2.05 -10.85
CA PRO A 34 6.73 -0.60 -10.87
C PRO A 34 5.82 0.00 -9.80
N HIS A 35 6.36 0.92 -9.01
CA HIS A 35 5.61 1.61 -7.97
C HIS A 35 6.14 3.03 -7.78
N SER A 36 5.28 3.87 -7.21
CA SER A 36 5.57 5.23 -6.78
C SER A 36 5.40 5.32 -5.27
N LYS A 37 6.08 6.28 -4.68
CA LYS A 37 6.04 6.57 -3.25
C LYS A 37 5.32 7.90 -3.03
N ASP A 38 4.71 8.08 -1.86
CA ASP A 38 4.11 9.33 -1.40
C ASP A 38 3.17 9.99 -2.42
N VAL A 39 2.24 9.19 -2.96
CA VAL A 39 1.33 9.63 -4.01
C VAL A 39 0.12 10.32 -3.39
N PRO A 40 -0.16 11.58 -3.75
CA PRO A 40 -1.41 12.23 -3.38
C PRO A 40 -2.55 11.70 -4.28
N VAL A 41 -3.57 11.09 -3.67
CA VAL A 41 -4.80 10.66 -4.35
C VAL A 41 -5.98 11.37 -3.72
N MET A 42 -6.60 12.31 -4.45
CA MET A 42 -7.79 13.06 -3.97
C MET A 42 -7.59 13.71 -2.57
N GLY A 43 -6.42 14.31 -2.33
CA GLY A 43 -6.08 14.93 -1.05
C GLY A 43 -5.71 13.93 0.06
N MET A 44 -5.70 12.63 -0.22
CA MET A 44 -5.15 11.59 0.65
C MET A 44 -3.70 11.32 0.28
N PHE A 45 -2.86 11.13 1.29
CA PHE A 45 -1.53 10.63 1.10
C PHE A 45 -1.53 9.10 1.05
N VAL A 46 -0.90 8.54 0.03
CA VAL A 46 -0.73 7.10 -0.15
C VAL A 46 0.77 6.79 -0.20
N PRO A 47 1.33 6.12 0.83
CA PRO A 47 2.79 5.97 0.95
C PRO A 47 3.42 5.19 -0.20
N ILE A 48 2.74 4.16 -0.69
CA ILE A 48 3.20 3.33 -1.81
C ILE A 48 2.03 3.00 -2.73
N VAL A 49 2.24 3.19 -4.02
CA VAL A 49 1.26 2.93 -5.09
C VAL A 49 1.94 2.14 -6.19
N SER A 50 1.46 0.93 -6.49
CA SER A 50 1.80 0.29 -7.75
C SER A 50 0.72 0.62 -8.79
N GLN A 51 1.14 0.91 -10.02
CA GLN A 51 0.22 1.03 -11.14
C GLN A 51 0.15 -0.27 -11.95
N ALA A 52 1.00 -1.26 -11.63
CA ALA A 52 0.94 -2.56 -12.26
C ALA A 52 -0.45 -3.15 -12.00
N ARG A 53 -1.21 -3.41 -13.08
CA ARG A 53 -2.54 -4.04 -13.02
C ARG A 53 -3.56 -3.27 -12.18
N THR A 54 -3.48 -1.93 -12.11
CA THR A 54 -4.42 -1.07 -11.34
C THR A 54 -4.49 -1.37 -9.83
N ALA A 55 -3.43 -1.98 -9.27
CA ALA A 55 -3.39 -2.47 -7.90
C ALA A 55 -2.48 -1.62 -6.97
N LEU A 56 -3.08 -1.02 -5.94
CA LEU A 56 -2.39 -0.31 -4.87
C LEU A 56 -1.95 -1.29 -3.78
N VAL A 57 -0.69 -1.24 -3.38
CA VAL A 57 -0.18 -1.97 -2.22
C VAL A 57 -0.06 -0.98 -1.07
N PHE A 58 -0.89 -1.13 -0.05
CA PHE A 58 -1.02 -0.13 1.00
C PHE A 58 -0.30 -0.56 2.27
N ALA A 59 0.65 0.28 2.69
CA ALA A 59 1.57 0.02 3.79
C ALA A 59 1.15 0.62 5.14
N GLU A 60 0.01 1.31 5.24
CA GLU A 60 -0.32 2.00 6.49
C GLU A 60 -0.84 1.08 7.60
N ASP A 61 -0.87 -0.25 7.44
CA ASP A 61 -1.27 -1.19 8.51
C ASP A 61 -0.12 -1.37 9.53
N LEU A 62 0.34 -0.23 10.04
CA LEU A 62 1.39 -0.05 11.02
C LEU A 62 0.79 -0.21 12.42
N GLU A 63 0.97 -1.38 13.02
CA GLU A 63 0.63 -1.63 14.42
C GLU A 63 1.35 -0.63 15.34
N SER A 64 2.53 -0.17 14.91
CA SER A 64 3.36 0.84 15.56
C SER A 64 2.79 2.27 15.55
N CYS A 65 1.81 2.59 14.70
CA CYS A 65 1.20 3.92 14.60
C CYS A 65 -0.32 3.93 14.89
N ALA A 66 -0.86 2.85 15.45
CA ALA A 66 -2.26 2.76 15.87
C ALA A 66 -2.51 3.61 17.13
N VAL A 67 -2.53 4.94 16.99
CA VAL A 67 -2.73 5.88 18.11
C VAL A 67 -4.12 5.74 18.77
N TYR A 68 -5.07 5.03 18.15
CA TYR A 68 -6.48 4.99 18.61
C TYR A 68 -7.19 3.63 18.54
N VAL A 69 -6.47 2.50 18.43
CA VAL A 69 -7.12 1.17 18.41
C VAL A 69 -6.64 0.34 19.59
N ASN A 70 -7.56 -0.08 20.45
CA ASN A 70 -7.31 -1.04 21.55
C ASN A 70 -6.97 -2.46 21.05
N ASP A 71 -6.90 -2.66 19.74
CA ASP A 71 -6.64 -3.93 19.08
C ASP A 71 -5.63 -3.69 17.94
N PRO A 72 -4.36 -4.10 18.11
CA PRO A 72 -3.31 -3.89 17.11
C PRO A 72 -3.57 -4.65 15.80
N GLY A 73 -4.46 -5.65 15.79
CA GLY A 73 -4.84 -6.35 14.56
C GLY A 73 -6.00 -5.69 13.79
N ARG A 74 -6.54 -4.58 14.29
CA ARG A 74 -7.70 -3.90 13.68
C ARG A 74 -7.32 -2.60 13.01
N ARG A 75 -7.74 -2.49 11.75
CA ARG A 75 -7.70 -1.25 10.98
C ARG A 75 -8.53 -0.16 11.68
N THR A 76 -7.98 1.04 11.74
CA THR A 76 -8.68 2.27 12.12
C THR A 76 -9.82 2.59 11.16
N ALA A 77 -10.78 3.39 11.63
CA ALA A 77 -11.84 3.94 10.79
C ALA A 77 -11.28 4.78 9.64
N LEU A 78 -10.15 5.48 9.85
CA LEU A 78 -9.48 6.28 8.83
C LEU A 78 -8.90 5.41 7.71
N GLN A 79 -8.16 4.34 8.03
CA GLN A 79 -7.65 3.39 7.03
C GLN A 79 -8.81 2.76 6.24
N SER A 80 -9.87 2.34 6.95
CA SER A 80 -11.07 1.76 6.31
C SER A 80 -11.79 2.76 5.39
N TRP A 81 -11.80 4.05 5.74
CA TRP A 81 -12.31 5.10 4.87
C TRP A 81 -11.42 5.31 3.63
N LYS A 82 -10.08 5.41 3.80
CA LYS A 82 -9.13 5.55 2.68
C LYS A 82 -9.29 4.40 1.68
N TYR A 83 -9.41 3.16 2.16
CA TYR A 83 -9.56 1.99 1.31
C TYR A 83 -10.82 2.05 0.46
N ARG A 84 -11.95 2.39 1.08
CA ARG A 84 -13.22 2.57 0.36
C ARG A 84 -13.19 3.72 -0.63
N ALA A 85 -12.52 4.82 -0.29
CA ALA A 85 -12.38 5.97 -1.19
C ALA A 85 -11.54 5.61 -2.43
N LEU A 86 -10.41 4.92 -2.24
CA LEU A 86 -9.57 4.42 -3.34
C LEU A 86 -10.32 3.39 -4.20
N ASP A 87 -11.07 2.51 -3.56
CA ASP A 87 -11.86 1.49 -4.25
C ASP A 87 -12.96 2.10 -5.14
N ALA A 88 -13.66 3.13 -4.62
CA ALA A 88 -14.66 3.89 -5.38
C ALA A 88 -14.07 4.63 -6.58
N LEU A 89 -12.75 4.90 -6.57
CA LEU A 89 -12.00 5.48 -7.70
C LEU A 89 -11.46 4.42 -8.67
N GLY A 90 -11.82 3.14 -8.47
CA GLY A 90 -11.44 2.02 -9.36
C GLY A 90 -10.06 1.45 -9.08
N TRP A 91 -9.46 1.73 -7.92
CA TRP A 91 -8.19 1.13 -7.52
C TRP A 91 -8.39 -0.16 -6.74
N HIS A 92 -7.50 -1.13 -6.93
CA HIS A 92 -7.52 -2.38 -6.17
C HIS A 92 -6.58 -2.26 -4.97
N VAL A 93 -7.12 -2.14 -3.75
CA VAL A 93 -6.29 -1.95 -2.55
C VAL A 93 -5.92 -3.29 -1.92
N HIS A 94 -4.62 -3.53 -1.78
CA HIS A 94 -4.04 -4.68 -1.08
C HIS A 94 -3.32 -4.20 0.19
N PRO A 95 -3.97 -4.29 1.36
CA PRO A 95 -3.33 -3.94 2.62
C PRO A 95 -2.28 -4.98 2.99
N VAL A 96 -1.12 -4.52 3.49
CA VAL A 96 -0.04 -5.39 4.00
C VAL A 96 0.08 -5.20 5.51
N PRO A 97 -0.44 -6.13 6.33
CA PRO A 97 -0.32 -6.06 7.78
C PRO A 97 1.14 -6.16 8.24
N GLU A 98 1.57 -5.24 9.10
CA GLU A 98 2.95 -5.21 9.62
C GLU A 98 3.33 -6.52 10.32
N SER A 99 2.44 -7.12 11.11
CA SER A 99 2.69 -8.41 11.78
C SER A 99 2.94 -9.56 10.81
N SER A 100 2.16 -9.66 9.73
CA SER A 100 2.36 -10.68 8.70
C SER A 100 3.67 -10.45 7.93
N TRP A 101 4.00 -9.18 7.68
CA TRP A 101 5.24 -8.81 7.02
C TRP A 101 6.49 -9.14 7.83
N ARG A 102 6.45 -8.89 9.15
CA ARG A 102 7.56 -9.16 10.06
C ARG A 102 7.89 -10.65 10.18
N GLN A 103 6.95 -11.55 9.84
CA GLN A 103 7.20 -12.99 9.81
C GLN A 103 8.00 -13.44 8.56
N LEU A 104 8.07 -12.59 7.53
CA LEU A 104 8.80 -12.90 6.30
C LEU A 104 10.30 -12.61 6.49
N VAL A 105 11.13 -13.64 6.28
CA VAL A 105 12.57 -13.55 6.51
C VAL A 105 13.27 -13.22 5.20
N GLY A 106 13.82 -12.01 5.12
CA GLY A 106 14.63 -11.57 3.99
C GLY A 106 13.84 -11.05 2.80
N LEU A 107 14.57 -10.41 1.89
CA LEU A 107 14.00 -9.65 0.78
C LEU A 107 13.29 -10.54 -0.26
N GLU A 108 13.80 -11.74 -0.53
CA GLU A 108 13.20 -12.66 -1.50
C GLU A 108 11.84 -13.20 -1.06
N GLN A 109 11.67 -13.54 0.22
CA GLN A 109 10.37 -13.98 0.75
C GLN A 109 9.34 -12.85 0.68
N ARG A 110 9.76 -11.63 1.03
CA ARG A 110 8.93 -10.42 0.93
C ARG A 110 8.54 -10.12 -0.52
N ALA A 111 9.46 -10.24 -1.47
CA ALA A 111 9.17 -10.09 -2.89
C ALA A 111 8.18 -11.16 -3.41
N ALA A 112 8.37 -12.42 -3.01
CA ALA A 112 7.43 -13.50 -3.34
C ALA A 112 6.02 -13.27 -2.76
N HIS A 113 5.95 -12.75 -1.53
CA HIS A 113 4.68 -12.36 -0.90
C HIS A 113 3.98 -11.25 -1.71
N VAL A 114 4.70 -10.19 -2.09
CA VAL A 114 4.17 -9.11 -2.93
C VAL A 114 3.64 -9.62 -4.28
N ARG A 115 4.39 -10.52 -4.95
CA ARG A 115 3.92 -11.13 -6.22
C ARG A 115 2.60 -11.88 -6.04
N THR A 116 2.47 -12.63 -4.93
CA THR A 116 1.25 -13.39 -4.60
C THR A 116 0.08 -12.44 -4.30
N LEU A 117 0.34 -11.38 -3.52
CA LEU A 117 -0.64 -10.37 -3.17
C LEU A 117 -1.26 -9.72 -4.42
N LEU A 118 -0.42 -9.33 -5.39
CA LEU A 118 -0.82 -8.69 -6.65
C LEU A 118 -1.52 -9.63 -7.65
N GLN A 119 -1.47 -10.94 -7.40
CA GLN A 119 -2.22 -11.95 -8.16
C GLN A 119 -3.55 -12.30 -7.50
N THR A 120 -3.72 -11.96 -6.23
CA THR A 120 -4.95 -12.24 -5.48
C THR A 120 -6.07 -11.36 -6.01
N PRO A 121 -7.27 -11.90 -6.30
CA PRO A 121 -8.41 -11.08 -6.69
C PRO A 121 -8.74 -10.05 -5.60
N LYS A 122 -9.38 -8.95 -5.99
CA LYS A 122 -9.75 -7.84 -5.11
C LYS A 122 -10.38 -8.37 -3.81
N GLN A 123 -9.68 -8.19 -2.69
CA GLN A 123 -10.12 -8.69 -1.39
C GLN A 123 -11.19 -7.81 -0.74
N PHE A 124 -11.42 -6.59 -1.25
CA PHE A 124 -12.46 -5.72 -0.71
C PHE A 124 -13.84 -6.09 -1.25
N SER A 125 -14.57 -6.86 -0.44
CA SER A 125 -16.04 -6.95 -0.43
C SER A 125 -16.46 -7.16 1.03
N GLU A 126 -17.13 -6.15 1.57
CA GLU A 126 -17.75 -6.02 2.91
C GLU A 126 -16.84 -5.85 4.14
#